data_AF-A0A820H456-F1
#
_entry.id   AF-A0A820H456-F1
#
_cell.length_a   1.000
_cell.length_b   1.000
_cell.length_c   1.000
_cell.angle_alpha   90.00
_cell.angle_beta   90.00
_cell.angle_gamma   90.00
#
_symmetry.space_group_name_H-M   'P 1'
#
loop_
_entity.id
_entity.type
_entity.pdbx_description
1 polymer ?
#
loop_
_entity_poly.entity_id
_entity_poly.type
_entity_poly.pdbx_seq_one_letter_code
_entity_poly.pdbx_strand_id
1 'polypeptide(L)'
;IQRLRDKTHIPLPMDDGRMLYGVVDDTDSLNYGEVFIQISDETSNGEEKLETVSDRYVIVTRMPCHHPGDIRVLRAVNNPRLHHLVDCIAFPGKGPRPHSTELSGGDPDGGEYWTC
;
A
#
# COMPACT_ATOMS: atom_id res chain seq x y z
N ILE A 1 6.74 3.90 -26.47
CA ILE A 1 7.89 4.85 -26.41
C ILE A 1 7.43 6.29 -26.20
N GLN A 2 6.41 6.80 -26.90
CA GLN A 2 5.94 8.19 -26.75
C GLN A 2 5.60 8.57 -25.29
N ARG A 3 4.82 7.74 -24.57
CA ARG A 3 4.46 7.98 -23.15
C ARG A 3 5.67 8.02 -22.20
N LEU A 4 6.72 7.24 -22.48
CA LEU A 4 7.97 7.27 -21.70
C LEU A 4 8.75 8.57 -21.95
N ARG A 5 8.74 9.08 -23.18
CA ARG A 5 9.42 10.33 -23.54
C ARG A 5 8.70 11.55 -22.98
N ASP A 6 7.37 11.58 -23.08
CA ASP A 6 6.59 12.77 -22.76
C ASP A 6 6.21 12.86 -21.27
N LYS A 7 6.05 11.70 -20.60
CA LYS A 7 5.58 11.63 -19.21
C LYS A 7 6.51 10.90 -18.26
N THR A 8 7.58 10.28 -18.77
CA THR A 8 8.51 9.45 -17.97
C THR A 8 7.76 8.42 -17.12
N HIS A 9 6.68 7.86 -17.67
CA HIS A 9 5.88 6.83 -16.99
C HIS A 9 6.57 5.48 -17.12
N ILE A 10 7.51 5.21 -16.20
CA ILE A 10 8.31 3.99 -16.16
C ILE A 10 7.42 2.83 -15.67
N PRO A 11 7.20 1.78 -16.49
CA PRO A 11 6.45 0.62 -16.05
C PRO A 11 7.29 -0.17 -15.03
N LEU A 12 6.65 -0.59 -13.95
CA LEU A 12 7.19 -1.58 -13.04
C LEU A 12 6.58 -2.96 -13.36
N PRO A 13 7.30 -4.06 -13.09
CA PRO A 13 6.70 -5.39 -13.07
C PRO A 13 5.45 -5.40 -12.20
N MET A 14 4.49 -6.25 -12.56
CA MET A 14 3.27 -6.38 -11.77
C MET A 14 3.61 -6.83 -10.33
N ASP A 15 4.67 -7.57 -10.09
CA ASP A 15 4.95 -8.03 -8.71
C ASP A 15 5.65 -6.96 -7.84
N ASP A 16 6.07 -5.85 -8.45
CA ASP A 16 6.93 -4.84 -7.81
C ASP A 16 6.19 -3.54 -7.45
N GLY A 17 4.94 -3.33 -7.89
CA GLY A 17 4.25 -2.09 -7.57
C GLY A 17 2.75 -2.05 -7.87
N ARG A 18 1.98 -1.41 -6.99
CA ARG A 18 0.52 -1.30 -7.08
C ARG A 18 0.01 0.05 -6.61
N MET A 19 -1.18 0.41 -7.10
CA MET A 19 -2.02 1.44 -6.49
C MET A 19 -3.04 0.73 -5.61
N LEU A 20 -3.12 1.11 -4.34
CA LEU A 20 -4.01 0.48 -3.36
C LEU A 20 -4.85 1.55 -2.66
N TYR A 21 -6.08 1.20 -2.30
CA TYR A 21 -6.88 2.07 -1.44
C TYR A 21 -6.41 1.96 0.01
N GLY A 22 -6.26 3.10 0.68
CA GLY A 22 -5.96 3.14 2.10
C GLY A 22 -7.20 2.81 2.93
N VAL A 23 -7.00 2.03 3.99
CA VAL A 23 -7.99 1.76 5.03
C VAL A 23 -7.32 1.81 6.40
N VAL A 24 -8.11 2.00 7.45
CA VAL A 24 -7.63 1.90 8.83
C VAL A 24 -7.84 0.47 9.34
N ASP A 25 -6.85 -0.08 10.03
CA ASP A 25 -7.00 -1.29 10.84
C ASP A 25 -7.91 -1.00 12.04
N ASP A 26 -9.18 -1.41 11.92
CA ASP A 26 -10.21 -1.33 12.96
C ASP A 26 -10.04 -2.37 14.08
N THR A 27 -9.10 -3.32 13.90
CA THR A 27 -8.84 -4.41 14.84
C THR A 27 -7.74 -4.07 15.86
N ASP A 28 -7.08 -2.92 15.69
CA ASP A 28 -5.96 -2.40 16.49
C ASP A 28 -4.76 -3.37 16.62
N SER A 29 -4.58 -4.21 15.60
CA SER A 29 -3.59 -5.29 15.61
C SER A 29 -2.24 -4.90 15.00
N LEU A 30 -2.22 -3.94 14.07
CA LEU A 30 -1.00 -3.39 13.46
C LEU A 30 -0.32 -2.35 14.36
N ASN A 31 0.99 -2.47 14.53
CA ASN A 31 1.78 -1.46 15.25
C ASN A 31 2.20 -0.32 14.32
N TYR A 32 2.57 0.82 14.92
CA TYR A 32 3.13 1.93 14.16
C TYR A 32 4.40 1.47 13.43
N GLY A 33 4.47 1.77 12.13
CA GLY A 33 5.49 1.30 11.20
C GLY A 33 5.15 -0.01 10.49
N GLU A 34 4.03 -0.66 10.81
CA GLU A 34 3.52 -1.85 10.12
C GLU A 34 2.36 -1.50 9.20
N VAL A 35 2.21 -2.27 8.12
CA VAL A 35 1.05 -2.25 7.23
C VAL A 35 0.65 -3.68 6.88
N PHE A 36 -0.62 -3.88 6.56
CA PHE A 36 -1.11 -5.12 5.97
C PHE A 36 -1.55 -4.89 4.53
N ILE A 37 -1.14 -5.78 3.64
CA ILE A 37 -1.46 -5.73 2.21
C ILE A 37 -1.72 -7.15 1.74
N GLN A 38 -2.87 -7.35 1.10
CA GLN A 38 -3.22 -8.58 0.41
C GLN A 38 -3.79 -8.24 -0.95
N ILE A 39 -3.28 -8.90 -1.98
CA ILE A 39 -3.54 -8.58 -3.38
C ILE A 39 -4.24 -9.76 -4.02
N SER A 40 -5.27 -9.48 -4.83
CA SER A 40 -5.85 -10.47 -5.73
C SER A 40 -5.03 -10.55 -7.02
N ASP A 41 -4.71 -11.77 -7.45
CA ASP A 41 -4.06 -12.04 -8.72
C ASP A 41 -4.90 -13.05 -9.52
N GLU A 42 -5.15 -12.74 -10.79
CA GLU A 42 -5.88 -13.62 -11.69
C GLU A 42 -4.92 -14.64 -12.27
N THR A 43 -5.07 -15.90 -11.85
CA THR A 43 -4.26 -16.98 -12.45
C THR A 43 -4.71 -17.24 -13.89
N SER A 44 -3.80 -17.84 -14.69
CA SER A 44 -4.09 -18.25 -16.07
C SER A 44 -5.31 -19.17 -16.24
N ASN A 45 -5.77 -19.77 -15.14
CA ASN A 45 -6.89 -20.71 -15.11
C ASN A 45 -8.22 -20.04 -14.70
N GLY A 46 -8.22 -18.73 -14.45
CA GLY A 46 -9.39 -17.99 -13.98
C GLY A 46 -9.71 -18.19 -12.49
N GLU A 47 -8.79 -18.80 -11.72
CA GLU A 47 -8.90 -18.88 -10.27
C GLU A 47 -8.27 -17.63 -9.63
N GLU A 48 -8.98 -17.04 -8.67
CA GLU A 48 -8.49 -15.91 -7.87
C GLU A 48 -7.47 -16.43 -6.85
N LYS A 49 -6.23 -15.98 -6.95
CA LYS A 49 -5.18 -16.26 -5.98
C LYS A 49 -4.97 -15.02 -5.12
N LEU A 50 -5.05 -15.18 -3.81
CA LEU A 50 -4.72 -14.12 -2.87
C LEU A 50 -3.25 -14.25 -2.45
N GLU A 51 -2.49 -13.18 -2.60
CA GLU A 51 -1.12 -13.06 -2.09
C GLU A 51 -1.07 -12.04 -0.96
N THR A 52 -0.60 -12.47 0.22
CA THR A 52 -0.30 -11.56 1.33
C THR A 52 1.15 -11.08 1.25
N VAL A 53 1.35 -9.77 1.13
CA VAL A 53 2.68 -9.16 1.21
C VAL A 53 3.13 -9.17 2.66
N SER A 54 4.18 -9.92 2.97
CA SER A 54 4.68 -10.06 4.34
C SER A 54 6.19 -10.24 4.40
N ASP A 55 6.76 -10.00 5.59
CA ASP A 55 8.18 -10.16 5.91
C ASP A 55 9.14 -9.35 5.02
N ARG A 56 8.66 -8.22 4.50
CA ARG A 56 9.44 -7.26 3.69
C ARG A 56 9.09 -5.81 4.01
N TYR A 57 9.99 -4.91 3.66
CA TYR A 57 9.72 -3.47 3.69
C TYR A 57 9.12 -3.05 2.36
N VAL A 58 8.15 -2.15 2.43
CA VAL A 58 7.49 -1.54 1.28
C VAL A 58 7.62 -0.02 1.35
N ILE A 59 7.77 0.60 0.19
CA ILE A 59 7.72 2.04 -0.01
C ILE A 59 6.25 2.39 -0.23
N VAL A 60 5.75 3.37 0.52
CA VAL A 60 4.40 3.90 0.38
C VAL A 60 4.48 5.40 0.14
N THR A 61 3.74 5.90 -0.84
CA THR A 61 3.57 7.33 -1.08
C THR A 61 2.17 7.65 -1.58
N ARG A 62 1.76 8.91 -1.43
CA ARG A 62 0.54 9.46 -2.03
C ARG A 62 0.93 10.52 -3.05
N MET A 63 0.27 10.50 -4.20
CA MET A 63 0.52 11.51 -5.23
C MET A 63 -0.41 12.71 -5.03
N PRO A 64 0.07 13.94 -5.23
CA PRO A 64 1.47 14.32 -5.50
C PRO A 64 2.37 14.25 -4.26
N CYS A 65 3.61 13.82 -4.43
CA CYS A 65 4.66 13.78 -3.40
C CYS A 65 5.60 14.98 -3.60
N HIS A 66 5.63 15.92 -2.64
CA HIS A 66 6.39 17.17 -2.76
C HIS A 66 7.57 17.25 -1.80
N HIS A 67 7.42 16.65 -0.62
CA HIS A 67 8.41 16.67 0.44
C HIS A 67 9.05 15.27 0.58
N PRO A 68 10.36 15.15 0.88
CA PRO A 68 10.98 13.84 1.11
C PRO A 68 10.29 13.00 2.18
N GLY A 69 9.60 13.65 3.11
CA GLY A 69 8.80 13.00 4.16
C GLY A 69 7.47 12.41 3.69
N ASP A 70 7.01 12.72 2.47
CA ASP A 70 5.79 12.17 1.86
C ASP A 70 6.00 10.73 1.34
N ILE A 71 7.22 10.19 1.48
CA ILE A 71 7.59 8.81 1.19
C ILE A 71 7.88 8.11 2.51
N ARG A 72 7.28 6.94 2.72
CA ARG A 72 7.50 6.12 3.91
C ARG A 72 7.97 4.74 3.53
N VAL A 73 8.90 4.22 4.32
CA VAL A 73 9.28 2.81 4.28
C VAL A 73 8.61 2.15 5.50
N LEU A 74 7.69 1.22 5.24
CA LEU A 74 6.87 0.55 6.25
C LEU A 74 7.09 -0.96 6.15
N ARG A 75 6.87 -1.70 7.24
CA ARG A 75 7.02 -3.15 7.26
C ARG A 75 5.69 -3.81 6.93
N ALA A 76 5.64 -4.57 5.84
CA ALA A 76 4.48 -5.39 5.51
C ALA A 76 4.45 -6.63 6.41
N VAL A 77 3.33 -6.86 7.09
CA VAL A 77 3.16 -7.98 8.03
C VAL A 77 1.97 -8.83 7.67
N ASN A 78 2.10 -10.15 7.85
CA ASN A 78 0.97 -11.04 7.74
C ASN A 78 0.13 -10.96 9.03
N ASN A 79 -1.17 -10.69 8.88
CA ASN A 79 -2.09 -10.62 10.00
C ASN A 79 -3.42 -11.31 9.64
N PRO A 80 -3.69 -12.51 10.21
CA PRO A 80 -4.92 -13.26 9.93
C PRO A 80 -6.22 -12.51 10.23
N ARG A 81 -6.21 -11.54 11.15
CA ARG A 81 -7.40 -10.73 11.46
C ARG A 81 -7.79 -9.81 10.30
N LEU A 82 -6.84 -9.51 9.41
CA LEU A 82 -7.00 -8.58 8.30
C LEU A 82 -7.10 -9.27 6.94
N HIS A 83 -7.09 -10.60 6.86
CA HIS A 83 -7.19 -11.36 5.59
C HIS A 83 -8.46 -11.10 4.78
N HIS A 84 -9.47 -10.49 5.38
CA HIS A 84 -10.68 -10.06 4.70
C HIS A 84 -10.50 -8.75 3.89
N LEU A 85 -9.42 -8.00 4.15
CA LEU A 85 -9.03 -6.81 3.41
C LEU A 85 -8.22 -7.24 2.20
N VAL A 86 -8.74 -6.99 0.99
CA VAL A 86 -8.13 -7.34 -0.29
C VAL A 86 -8.04 -6.09 -1.16
N ASP A 87 -6.95 -5.95 -1.91
CA ASP A 87 -6.66 -4.82 -2.81
C ASP A 87 -6.67 -3.45 -2.12
N CYS A 88 -6.29 -3.44 -0.86
CA CYS A 88 -6.12 -2.26 -0.03
C CYS A 88 -4.88 -2.37 0.85
N ILE A 89 -4.41 -1.23 1.32
CA ILE A 89 -3.35 -1.10 2.32
C ILE A 89 -3.96 -0.68 3.65
N ALA A 90 -3.85 -1.53 4.66
CA ALA A 90 -4.32 -1.23 6.01
C ALA A 90 -3.22 -0.54 6.81
N PHE A 91 -3.53 0.65 7.31
CA PHE A 91 -2.67 1.43 8.19
C PHE A 91 -3.06 1.19 9.66
N PRO A 92 -2.10 1.27 10.61
CA PRO A 92 -2.39 1.09 12.03
C PRO A 92 -3.28 2.22 12.54
N GLY A 93 -4.33 1.87 13.29
CA GLY A 93 -5.19 2.84 13.99
C GLY A 93 -4.50 3.55 15.16
N LYS A 94 -3.34 3.04 15.59
CA LYS A 94 -2.55 3.53 16.73
C LYS A 94 -1.16 4.04 16.33
N GLY A 95 -0.67 5.01 17.07
CA GLY A 95 0.67 5.57 16.90
C GLY A 95 0.73 7.06 17.20
N PRO A 96 1.94 7.67 17.17
CA PRO A 96 2.11 9.11 17.42
C PRO A 96 1.45 9.99 16.35
N ARG A 97 1.29 9.47 15.13
CA ARG A 97 0.67 10.16 13.99
C ARG A 97 0.14 9.12 13.00
N PRO A 98 -1.05 9.28 12.40
CA PRO A 98 -1.52 8.35 11.37
C PRO A 98 -0.62 8.35 10.12
N HIS A 99 -0.24 7.17 9.62
CA HIS A 99 0.60 7.06 8.42
C HIS A 99 -0.02 7.72 7.19
N SER A 100 -1.35 7.64 7.02
CA SER A 100 -2.08 8.34 5.95
C SER A 100 -1.77 9.84 5.91
N THR A 101 -1.73 10.50 7.08
CA THR A 101 -1.42 11.93 7.17
C THR A 101 0.06 12.22 6.90
N GLU A 102 0.96 11.28 7.12
CA GLU A 102 2.40 11.41 6.85
C GLU A 102 2.72 11.38 5.36
N LEU A 103 1.76 10.96 4.53
CA LEU A 103 1.90 10.78 3.09
C LEU A 103 1.17 11.94 2.38
N SER A 104 1.84 13.08 2.21
CA SER A 104 1.28 14.29 1.60
C SER A 104 0.01 14.84 2.28
N GLY A 105 -0.13 14.66 3.60
CA GLY A 105 -1.27 15.16 4.37
C GLY A 105 -2.57 14.42 4.10
N GLY A 106 -2.50 13.14 3.73
CA GLY A 106 -3.69 12.37 3.36
C GLY A 106 -4.59 11.90 4.49
N ASP A 107 -5.70 11.33 4.07
CA ASP A 107 -6.72 10.70 4.88
C ASP A 107 -6.76 9.19 4.58
N PRO A 108 -7.07 8.36 5.58
CA PRO A 108 -7.21 6.93 5.36
C PRO A 108 -8.57 6.55 4.75
N ASP A 109 -9.44 7.53 4.45
CA ASP A 109 -10.80 7.29 3.96
C ASP A 109 -10.84 7.36 2.43
N GLY A 110 -10.46 6.27 1.77
CA GLY A 110 -10.60 6.14 0.31
C GLY A 110 -9.51 6.80 -0.52
N GLY A 111 -8.41 7.24 0.10
CA GLY A 111 -7.22 7.70 -0.61
C GLY A 111 -6.51 6.58 -1.35
N GLU A 112 -6.00 6.86 -2.55
CA GLU A 112 -5.13 5.94 -3.30
C GLU A 112 -3.66 6.15 -2.90
N TYR A 113 -2.95 5.05 -2.63
CA TYR A 113 -1.57 5.01 -2.21
C TYR A 113 -0.76 4.13 -3.16
N TRP A 114 0.33 4.68 -3.67
CA TRP A 114 1.28 3.90 -4.45
C TRP A 114 2.17 3.13 -3.49
N THR A 115 2.30 1.82 -3.73
CA THR A 115 3.11 0.91 -2.93
C THR A 115 4.05 0.10 -3.83
N CYS A 116 5.31 -0.06 -3.41
CA CYS A 116 6.37 -0.81 -4.10
C CYS A 116 7.27 -1.54 -3.09
#